data_AF-A0A554WZH3-F1
#
_entry.id   AF-A0A554WZH3-F1
#
_cell.length_a   1.000
_cell.length_b   1.000
_cell.length_c   1.000
_cell.angle_alpha   90.00
_cell.angle_beta   90.00
_cell.angle_gamma   90.00
#
_symmetry.space_group_name_H-M   'P 1'
#
loop_
_entity.id
_entity.type
_entity.pdbx_description
1 polymer ?
#
loop_
_entity_poly.entity_id
_entity_poly.type
_entity_poly.pdbx_seq_one_letter_code
_entity_poly.pdbx_strand_id
1 'polypeptide(L)'
;MRWVGSVKYQDGEGWVELAWWPDLLRHLLGLKAQFTTYQLQQASALRSVYSWRLLELLTRFESTGTAEYTIEDFCASMEATEKQAADFAAVRRKIIEPAVKELTEKDGWLIQWQPIKAGRKVKALRFTFMRDPQGRLPLGG
;
A
#
# COMPACT_ATOMS: atom_id res chain seq x y z
N MET A 1 -24.97 2.68 0.57
CA MET A 1 -24.62 1.27 0.25
C MET A 1 -24.21 0.59 1.55
N ARG A 2 -24.88 -0.47 1.96
CA ARG A 2 -24.63 -1.15 3.24
C ARG A 2 -23.66 -2.32 3.02
N TRP A 3 -22.52 -2.29 3.69
CA TRP A 3 -21.48 -3.32 3.51
C TRP A 3 -21.76 -4.58 4.32
N VAL A 4 -22.24 -4.40 5.55
CA VAL A 4 -22.42 -5.48 6.52
C VAL A 4 -23.90 -5.65 6.85
N GLY A 5 -24.41 -6.87 6.67
CA GLY A 5 -25.76 -7.28 7.05
C GLY A 5 -25.87 -7.52 8.55
N SER A 6 -24.96 -8.33 9.11
CA SER A 6 -24.87 -8.58 10.54
C SER A 6 -23.42 -8.79 10.99
N VAL A 7 -23.16 -8.47 12.25
CA VAL A 7 -21.92 -8.76 12.98
C VAL A 7 -22.32 -9.52 14.24
N LYS A 8 -21.67 -10.64 14.51
CA LYS A 8 -21.80 -11.35 15.79
C LYS A 8 -20.41 -11.61 16.33
N TYR A 9 -20.16 -11.10 17.53
CA TYR A 9 -18.93 -11.40 18.27
C TYR A 9 -19.17 -12.65 19.11
N GLN A 10 -18.25 -13.61 19.04
CA GLN A 10 -18.33 -14.83 19.85
C GLN A 10 -17.46 -14.64 21.10
N ASP A 11 -18.12 -14.30 22.20
CA ASP A 11 -17.48 -14.01 23.48
C ASP A 11 -16.66 -15.21 23.96
N GLY A 12 -15.40 -14.94 24.32
CA GLY A 12 -14.46 -15.95 24.83
C GLY A 12 -13.69 -16.75 23.78
N GLU A 13 -14.08 -16.67 22.50
CA GLU A 13 -13.45 -17.47 21.43
C GLU A 13 -12.54 -16.65 20.49
N GLY A 14 -12.58 -15.33 20.57
CA GLY A 14 -11.64 -14.44 19.86
C GLY A 14 -11.87 -14.31 18.36
N TRP A 15 -13.06 -14.67 17.87
CA TRP A 15 -13.44 -14.54 16.46
C TRP A 15 -14.81 -13.88 16.28
N VAL A 16 -15.05 -13.37 15.07
CA VAL A 16 -16.29 -12.68 14.69
C VAL A 16 -16.94 -13.37 13.48
N GLU A 17 -18.27 -13.47 13.52
CA GLU A 17 -19.08 -13.80 12.35
C GLU A 17 -19.52 -12.50 11.67
N LEU A 18 -19.27 -12.41 10.37
CA LEU A 18 -19.68 -11.29 9.53
C LEU A 18 -20.57 -11.81 8.40
N ALA A 19 -21.79 -11.29 8.29
CA ALA A 19 -22.64 -11.54 7.13
C ALA A 19 -22.58 -10.34 6.17
N TRP A 20 -22.20 -10.60 4.93
CA TRP A 20 -22.17 -9.59 3.87
C TRP A 20 -23.57 -9.31 3.33
N TRP A 21 -23.81 -8.08 2.88
CA TRP A 21 -25.08 -7.75 2.23
C TRP A 21 -25.19 -8.51 0.88
N PRO A 22 -26.35 -9.11 0.53
CA PRO A 22 -26.47 -9.95 -0.66
C PRO A 22 -26.05 -9.27 -1.98
N ASP A 23 -26.32 -7.98 -2.13
CA ASP A 23 -25.98 -7.22 -3.34
C ASP A 23 -24.46 -7.03 -3.53
N LEU A 24 -23.68 -7.16 -2.46
CA LEU A 24 -22.22 -7.12 -2.50
C LEU A 24 -21.60 -8.43 -2.98
N LEU A 25 -22.30 -9.57 -2.86
CA LEU A 25 -21.75 -10.88 -3.20
C LEU A 25 -21.31 -10.96 -4.66
N ARG A 26 -22.07 -10.37 -5.59
CA ARG A 26 -21.72 -10.35 -7.03
C ARG A 26 -20.38 -9.65 -7.31
N HIS A 27 -20.06 -8.62 -6.52
CA HIS A 27 -18.83 -7.85 -6.64
C HIS A 27 -17.67 -8.55 -5.91
N LEU A 28 -17.93 -9.11 -4.72
CA LEU A 28 -16.94 -9.82 -3.90
C LEU A 28 -16.46 -11.14 -4.53
N LEU A 29 -17.34 -11.87 -5.21
CA LEU A 29 -16.98 -13.12 -5.89
C LEU A 29 -16.09 -12.88 -7.12
N GLY A 30 -16.30 -11.76 -7.84
CA GLY A 30 -15.41 -11.33 -8.91
C GLY A 30 -14.01 -10.93 -8.40
N LEU A 31 -13.96 -10.31 -7.21
CA LEU A 31 -12.69 -9.99 -6.52
C LEU A 31 -11.95 -11.27 -6.10
N LYS A 32 -12.62 -12.26 -5.49
CA LYS A 32 -11.97 -13.50 -5.03
C LYS A 32 -11.25 -14.29 -6.14
N ALA A 33 -11.71 -14.19 -7.39
CA ALA A 33 -11.03 -14.79 -8.54
C ALA A 33 -9.71 -14.08 -8.92
N GLN A 34 -9.56 -12.81 -8.55
CA GLN A 34 -8.37 -11.98 -8.78
C GLN A 34 -7.44 -11.92 -7.56
N PHE A 35 -7.94 -12.24 -6.36
CA PHE A 35 -7.14 -12.33 -5.13
C PHE A 35 -6.65 -13.77 -4.90
N THR A 36 -5.39 -14.04 -5.26
CA THR A 36 -4.69 -15.24 -4.76
C THR A 36 -4.45 -15.14 -3.25
N THR A 37 -4.47 -16.26 -2.52
CA THR A 37 -4.19 -16.36 -1.06
C THR A 37 -2.94 -15.59 -0.61
N TYR A 38 -1.96 -15.46 -1.50
CA TYR A 38 -0.74 -14.68 -1.30
C TYR A 38 -1.00 -13.18 -1.04
N GLN A 39 -1.94 -12.56 -1.74
CA GLN A 39 -2.30 -11.15 -1.53
C GLN A 39 -2.93 -10.91 -0.16
N LEU A 40 -3.63 -11.90 0.42
CA LEU A 40 -4.19 -11.82 1.78
C LEU A 40 -3.10 -11.92 2.86
N GLN A 41 -2.07 -12.74 2.65
CA GLN A 41 -0.93 -12.83 3.58
C GLN A 41 -0.11 -11.54 3.57
N GLN A 42 0.20 -11.00 2.38
CA GLN A 42 0.81 -9.68 2.22
C GLN A 42 -0.06 -8.58 2.85
N ALA A 43 -1.39 -8.66 2.67
CA ALA A 43 -2.31 -7.69 3.23
C ALA A 43 -2.31 -7.65 4.77
N SER A 44 -2.07 -8.79 5.41
CA SER A 44 -2.01 -8.88 6.87
C SER A 44 -0.73 -8.30 7.48
N ALA A 45 0.34 -8.10 6.67
CA ALA A 45 1.67 -7.72 7.17
C ALA A 45 1.91 -6.20 7.21
N LEU A 46 1.28 -5.44 6.31
CA LEU A 46 1.41 -3.99 6.21
C LEU A 46 0.55 -3.29 7.26
N ARG A 47 1.20 -2.58 8.18
CA ARG A 47 0.52 -1.86 9.27
C ARG A 47 0.27 -0.38 8.93
N SER A 48 1.04 0.19 7.99
CA SER A 48 0.90 1.59 7.60
C SER A 48 -0.04 1.76 6.41
N VAL A 49 -0.99 2.67 6.53
CA VAL A 49 -1.86 3.12 5.42
C VAL A 49 -1.03 3.69 4.27
N TYR A 50 0.09 4.37 4.57
CA TYR A 50 0.98 4.89 3.52
C TYR A 50 1.68 3.76 2.76
N SER A 51 2.06 2.65 3.41
CA SER A 51 2.64 1.50 2.72
C SER A 51 1.67 0.91 1.72
N TRP A 52 0.40 0.80 2.11
CA TRP A 52 -0.68 0.34 1.24
C TRP A 52 -0.89 1.24 0.03
N ARG A 53 -0.98 2.56 0.24
CA ARG A 53 -1.14 3.53 -0.85
C ARG A 53 0.05 3.51 -1.79
N LEU A 54 1.26 3.45 -1.26
CA LEU A 54 2.46 3.37 -2.08
C LEU A 54 2.46 2.08 -2.90
N LEU A 55 2.13 0.93 -2.30
CA LEU A 55 2.03 -0.34 -3.02
C LEU A 55 1.02 -0.25 -4.17
N GLU A 56 -0.15 0.35 -3.94
CA GLU A 56 -1.14 0.56 -5.00
C GLU A 56 -0.61 1.44 -6.13
N LEU A 57 0.09 2.53 -5.80
CA LEU A 57 0.71 3.41 -6.79
C LEU A 57 1.80 2.71 -7.61
N LEU A 58 2.57 1.81 -6.99
CA LEU A 58 3.64 1.08 -7.68
C LEU A 58 3.07 -0.07 -8.54
N THR A 59 2.12 -0.84 -8.03
CA THR A 59 1.55 -2.00 -8.76
C THR A 59 0.84 -1.61 -10.05
N ARG A 60 0.33 -0.38 -10.18
CA ARG A 60 -0.18 0.19 -11.45
C ARG A 60 0.86 0.19 -12.58
N PHE A 61 2.14 0.22 -12.23
CA PHE A 61 3.27 0.27 -13.15
C PHE A 61 4.20 -0.94 -12.99
N GLU A 62 3.67 -2.07 -12.48
CA GLU A 62 4.48 -3.28 -12.24
C GLU A 62 5.14 -3.81 -13.53
N SER A 63 4.49 -3.65 -14.68
CA SER A 63 5.04 -4.07 -15.98
C SER A 63 6.26 -3.27 -16.42
N THR A 64 6.39 -2.00 -16.00
CA THR A 64 7.51 -1.12 -16.35
C THR A 64 8.54 -1.00 -15.23
N GLY A 65 8.15 -1.28 -13.99
CA GLY A 65 8.99 -1.14 -12.79
C GLY A 65 9.40 0.31 -12.51
N THR A 66 8.73 1.30 -13.11
CA THR A 66 9.03 2.72 -12.92
C THR A 66 7.75 3.53 -12.89
N ALA A 67 7.62 4.40 -11.89
CA ALA A 67 6.49 5.31 -11.72
C ALA A 67 6.99 6.72 -11.40
N GLU A 68 6.36 7.74 -11.98
CA GLU A 68 6.69 9.14 -11.72
C GLU A 68 5.42 9.93 -11.43
N TYR A 69 5.47 10.74 -10.38
CA TYR A 69 4.35 11.55 -9.91
C TYR A 69 4.82 12.96 -9.59
N THR A 70 4.01 13.98 -9.87
CA THR A 70 4.25 15.31 -9.30
C THR A 70 4.18 15.22 -7.77
N ILE A 71 4.83 16.16 -7.07
CA ILE A 71 4.79 16.14 -5.61
C ILE A 71 3.35 16.36 -5.10
N GLU A 72 2.57 17.16 -5.81
CA GLU A 72 1.16 17.44 -5.53
C GLU A 72 0.30 16.18 -5.69
N ASP A 73 0.38 15.50 -6.84
CA ASP A 73 -0.39 14.28 -7.12
C ASP A 73 0.00 13.13 -6.18
N PHE A 74 1.29 13.04 -5.85
CA PHE A 74 1.78 12.08 -4.87
C PHE A 74 1.17 12.36 -3.49
N CYS A 75 1.24 13.60 -3.00
CA CYS A 75 0.67 13.95 -1.69
C CYS A 75 -0.84 13.69 -1.63
N ALA A 76 -1.56 14.01 -2.71
CA ALA A 76 -2.99 13.74 -2.82
C ALA A 76 -3.29 12.23 -2.78
N SER A 77 -2.57 11.43 -3.57
CA SER A 77 -2.73 9.97 -3.60
C SER A 77 -2.41 9.31 -2.26
N MET A 78 -1.41 9.86 -1.56
CA MET A 78 -1.02 9.42 -0.23
C MET A 78 -1.97 9.91 0.87
N GLU A 79 -2.96 10.75 0.56
CA GLU A 79 -3.80 11.46 1.52
C GLU A 79 -2.98 12.15 2.63
N ALA A 80 -1.89 12.79 2.22
CA ALA A 80 -1.07 13.59 3.12
C ALA A 80 -1.87 14.77 3.67
N THR A 81 -1.79 15.01 4.98
CA THR A 81 -2.38 16.23 5.57
C THR A 81 -1.71 17.48 5.01
N GLU A 82 -2.41 18.61 4.99
CA GLU A 82 -1.85 19.90 4.51
C GLU A 82 -0.53 20.24 5.23
N LYS A 83 -0.45 19.98 6.54
CA LYS A 83 0.77 20.19 7.34
C LYS A 83 1.94 19.32 6.89
N GLN A 84 1.68 18.09 6.43
CA GLN A 84 2.72 17.23 5.87
C GLN A 84 3.11 17.70 4.46
N ALA A 85 2.13 18.01 3.62
CA ALA A 85 2.35 18.44 2.24
C ALA A 85 3.07 19.79 2.12
N ALA A 86 2.94 20.66 3.13
CA ALA A 86 3.61 21.96 3.18
C ALA A 86 5.14 21.88 3.19
N ASP A 87 5.71 20.76 3.63
CA ASP A 87 7.17 20.57 3.72
C ASP A 87 7.58 19.21 3.14
N PHE A 88 8.37 19.24 2.08
CA PHE A 88 8.91 18.03 1.46
C PHE A 88 9.71 17.17 2.44
N ALA A 89 10.42 17.77 3.42
CA ALA A 89 11.13 16.99 4.43
C ALA A 89 10.16 16.20 5.33
N ALA A 90 8.97 16.73 5.60
CA ALA A 90 7.92 16.03 6.30
C ALA A 90 7.31 14.89 5.45
N VAL A 91 7.02 15.14 4.18
CA VAL A 91 6.57 14.10 3.22
C VAL A 91 7.58 12.95 3.17
N ARG A 92 8.86 13.28 2.98
CA ARG A 92 9.96 12.30 2.94
C ARG A 92 10.00 11.43 4.21
N ARG A 93 10.13 12.06 5.38
CA ARG A 93 10.37 11.35 6.65
C ARG A 93 9.15 10.61 7.18
N LYS A 94 7.94 11.11 6.92
CA LYS A 94 6.70 10.57 7.51
C LYS A 94 5.91 9.66 6.56
N ILE A 95 6.13 9.78 5.25
CA ILE A 95 5.33 9.09 4.24
C ILE A 95 6.23 8.19 3.40
N ILE A 96 7.21 8.77 2.68
CA ILE A 96 8.00 8.01 1.70
C ILE A 96 8.91 6.99 2.39
N GLU A 97 9.77 7.43 3.32
CA GLU A 97 10.75 6.56 3.96
C GLU A 97 10.11 5.42 4.78
N PRO A 98 9.06 5.67 5.60
CA PRO A 98 8.39 4.58 6.32
C PRO A 98 7.70 3.59 5.39
N ALA A 99 7.05 4.06 4.33
CA ALA A 99 6.34 3.20 3.38
C ALA A 99 7.31 2.33 2.58
N VAL A 100 8.37 2.92 2.03
CA VAL A 100 9.44 2.19 1.32
C VAL A 100 10.10 1.17 2.22
N LYS A 101 10.42 1.55 3.47
CA LYS A 101 11.01 0.65 4.46
C LYS A 101 10.11 -0.54 4.73
N GLU A 102 8.83 -0.33 5.03
CA GLU A 102 7.91 -1.42 5.35
C GLU A 102 7.69 -2.36 4.15
N LEU A 103 7.52 -1.81 2.94
CA LEU A 103 7.37 -2.63 1.73
C LEU A 103 8.62 -3.46 1.42
N THR A 104 9.80 -2.89 1.67
CA THR A 104 11.07 -3.62 1.52
C THR A 104 11.23 -4.68 2.62
N GLU A 105 10.83 -4.35 3.85
CA GLU A 105 11.03 -5.17 5.03
C GLU A 105 10.01 -6.28 5.23
N LYS A 106 8.84 -6.21 4.60
CA LYS A 106 7.75 -7.17 4.86
C LYS A 106 7.15 -7.76 3.60
N ASP A 107 7.22 -7.03 2.49
CA ASP A 107 6.49 -7.37 1.26
C ASP A 107 7.44 -7.72 0.11
N GLY A 108 8.75 -7.80 0.37
CA GLY A 108 9.73 -8.29 -0.61
C GLY A 108 9.88 -7.40 -1.85
N TRP A 109 9.60 -6.10 -1.73
CA TRP A 109 9.86 -5.14 -2.80
C TRP A 109 11.24 -4.53 -2.68
N LEU A 110 11.93 -4.37 -3.79
CA LEU A 110 13.11 -3.53 -3.89
C LEU A 110 12.64 -2.21 -4.49
N ILE A 111 12.69 -1.12 -3.69
CA ILE A 111 12.17 0.19 -4.11
C ILE A 111 13.28 1.22 -3.94
N GLN A 112 13.60 1.91 -5.03
CA GLN A 112 14.41 3.12 -5.05
C GLN A 112 13.54 4.31 -5.43
N TRP A 113 13.86 5.47 -4.87
CA TRP A 113 13.15 6.70 -5.21
C TRP A 113 14.11 7.88 -5.25
N GLN A 114 13.80 8.86 -6.09
CA GLN A 114 14.57 10.08 -6.20
C GLN A 114 13.66 11.31 -6.43
N PRO A 115 13.97 12.46 -5.81
CA PRO A 115 13.28 13.71 -6.08
C PRO A 115 13.79 14.35 -7.38
N ILE A 116 12.86 14.72 -8.25
CA ILE A 116 13.12 15.51 -9.45
C ILE A 116 12.92 16.99 -9.08
N LYS A 117 13.99 17.77 -9.15
CA LYS A 117 13.99 19.18 -8.75
C LYS A 117 13.69 20.11 -9.92
N ALA A 118 12.99 21.19 -9.65
CA ALA A 118 12.89 22.38 -10.50
C ALA A 118 13.47 23.57 -9.73
N GLY A 119 14.75 23.87 -9.99
CA GLY A 119 15.51 24.83 -9.17
C GLY A 119 15.69 24.34 -7.73
N ARG A 120 15.22 25.13 -6.76
CA ARG A 120 15.32 24.79 -5.33
C ARG A 120 14.19 23.89 -4.82
N LYS A 121 13.08 23.79 -5.55
CA LYS A 121 11.90 23.01 -5.14
C LYS A 121 11.92 21.61 -5.76
N VAL A 122 11.38 20.64 -5.05
CA VAL A 122 11.07 19.31 -5.61
C VAL A 122 9.77 19.43 -6.39
N LYS A 123 9.79 19.06 -7.68
CA LYS A 123 8.63 19.10 -8.57
C LYS A 123 7.94 17.74 -8.64
N ALA A 124 8.72 16.66 -8.63
CA ALA A 124 8.21 15.32 -8.82
C ALA A 124 9.06 14.29 -8.06
N LEU A 125 8.51 13.08 -7.96
CA LEU A 125 9.15 11.89 -7.40
C LEU A 125 9.16 10.82 -8.48
N ARG A 126 10.33 10.22 -8.69
CA ARG A 126 10.46 9.02 -9.50
C ARG A 126 10.78 7.83 -8.63
N PHE A 127 10.02 6.76 -8.80
CA PHE A 127 10.22 5.46 -8.18
C PHE A 127 10.67 4.46 -9.23
N THR A 128 11.64 3.63 -8.87
CA THR A 128 12.05 2.45 -9.63
C THR A 128 11.98 1.26 -8.69
N PHE A 129 11.28 0.22 -9.09
CA PHE A 129 10.93 -0.86 -8.18
C PHE A 129 10.77 -2.19 -8.92
N MET A 130 11.02 -3.27 -8.18
CA MET A 130 10.83 -4.64 -8.64
C MET A 130 10.59 -5.57 -7.45
N ARG A 131 10.06 -6.76 -7.71
CA ARG A 131 10.06 -7.84 -6.72
C ARG A 131 11.49 -8.31 -6.48
N ASP A 132 11.82 -8.59 -5.23
CA ASP A 132 13.08 -9.24 -4.87
C ASP A 132 13.17 -10.61 -5.57
N PRO A 133 14.11 -10.81 -6.53
CA PRO A 133 14.22 -12.04 -7.29
C PRO A 133 14.55 -13.26 -6.42
N GLN A 134 15.12 -13.03 -5.23
CA GLN A 134 15.54 -14.10 -4.33
C GLN A 134 14.46 -14.53 -3.34
N GLY A 135 13.27 -13.90 -3.37
CA GLY A 135 12.08 -14.31 -2.62
C GLY A 135 12.40 -14.80 -1.22
N ARG A 136 12.56 -13.87 -0.25
CA ARG A 136 12.98 -14.13 1.14
C ARG A 136 12.81 -15.58 1.59
N LEU A 137 13.92 -16.32 1.57
CA LEU A 137 14.02 -17.61 2.24
C LEU A 137 13.62 -17.40 3.71
N PRO A 138 12.65 -18.15 4.25
CA PRO A 138 12.37 -18.09 5.67
C PRO A 138 13.63 -18.56 6.38
N LEU A 139 14.35 -17.64 7.02
CA LEU A 139 15.43 -18.00 7.93
C LEU A 139 14.75 -18.64 9.14
N GLY A 140 14.71 -19.98 9.12
CA GLY A 140 14.25 -20.78 10.24
C GLY A 140 15.04 -20.44 11.50
N GLY A 141 14.31 -20.25 12.59
CA GLY A 141 14.78 -20.14 13.96
C GLY A 141 13.71 -20.69 14.88
#